data_AF-A0A166JYP4-F1
#
_entry.id   AF-A0A166JYP4-F1
#
_cell.length_a   1.000
_cell.length_b   1.000
_cell.length_c   1.000
_cell.angle_alpha   90.00
_cell.angle_beta   90.00
_cell.angle_gamma   90.00
#
_symmetry.space_group_name_H-M   'P 1'
#
loop_
_entity.id
_entity.type
_entity.pdbx_description
1 polymer ?
#
loop_
_entity_poly.entity_id
_entity_poly.type
_entity_poly.pdbx_seq_one_letter_code
_entity_poly.pdbx_strand_id
1 'polypeptide(L)'
;MSMNKHPNDDGQELYEEIDSKKVLFTPYQRYCHFDFMENQKKYEKIAILESRKNVYKSEADPLYMEWQYDQTDEAEQAWRDKVAEIKARYPLPTE
;
A
#
# COMPACT_ATOMS: atom_id res chain seq x y z
N MET A 1 6.40 42.17 -7.89
CA MET A 1 6.45 41.75 -6.47
C MET A 1 6.96 42.94 -5.68
N SER A 2 6.08 43.62 -4.95
CA SER A 2 6.45 44.80 -4.15
C SER A 2 6.61 44.37 -2.71
N MET A 3 7.83 44.49 -2.18
CA MET A 3 8.10 44.31 -0.75
C MET A 3 8.11 45.69 -0.09
N ASN A 4 7.18 45.95 0.83
CA ASN A 4 7.24 47.14 1.66
C ASN A 4 8.15 46.87 2.85
N LYS A 5 9.26 47.61 2.92
CA LYS A 5 10.20 47.57 4.05
C LYS A 5 9.64 48.39 5.20
N HIS A 6 9.49 47.78 6.37
CA HIS A 6 9.39 48.50 7.64
C HIS A 6 10.45 47.95 8.60
N PRO A 7 11.26 48.81 9.22
CA PRO A 7 12.19 48.38 10.27
C PRO A 7 11.46 48.24 11.61
N ASN A 8 11.77 47.19 12.35
CA ASN A 8 11.37 47.03 13.75
C ASN A 8 12.58 47.40 14.66
N ASP A 9 12.28 47.95 15.84
CA ASP A 9 13.25 48.62 16.75
C ASP A 9 14.24 47.67 17.48
N ASP A 10 14.18 46.37 17.23
CA ASP A 10 15.02 45.33 17.83
C ASP A 10 15.87 44.56 16.80
N GLY A 11 15.88 45.00 15.54
CA GLY A 11 16.84 44.53 14.53
C GLY A 11 16.66 43.09 14.06
N GLN A 12 15.51 42.45 14.32
CA GLN A 12 15.17 41.16 13.72
C GLN A 12 14.29 41.35 12.47
N GLU A 13 14.80 40.91 11.31
CA GLU A 13 14.02 40.80 10.06
C GLU A 13 12.96 39.70 10.22
N LEU A 14 11.68 40.10 10.29
CA LEU A 14 10.56 39.17 10.30
C LEU A 14 9.82 39.27 8.97
N TYR A 15 9.98 38.24 8.14
CA TYR A 15 9.22 38.08 6.89
C TYR A 15 7.94 37.30 7.20
N GLU A 16 6.81 37.97 7.29
CA GLU A 16 5.50 37.32 7.22
C GLU A 16 4.93 37.47 5.81
N GLU A 17 4.81 36.37 5.08
CA GLU A 17 4.01 36.31 3.85
C GLU A 17 2.95 35.21 4.00
N ILE A 18 1.69 35.64 3.91
CA ILE A 18 0.51 34.81 4.12
C ILE A 18 0.08 34.20 2.77
N ASP A 19 -0.19 32.90 2.81
CA ASP A 19 -0.97 32.07 1.88
C ASP A 19 -0.35 31.63 0.54
N SER A 20 0.24 30.44 0.57
CA SER A 20 0.26 29.52 -0.58
C SER A 20 0.51 28.11 -0.09
N LYS A 21 -0.55 27.29 -0.01
CA LYS A 21 -0.49 25.82 0.13
C LYS A 21 0.11 25.14 -1.12
N LYS A 22 1.26 25.60 -1.59
CA LYS A 22 2.19 24.82 -2.42
C LYS A 22 3.44 24.63 -1.59
N VAL A 23 3.39 23.62 -0.71
CA VAL A 23 4.58 23.11 -0.06
C VAL A 23 5.48 22.56 -1.16
N LEU A 24 6.39 23.39 -1.66
CA LEU A 24 7.53 22.92 -2.43
C LEU A 24 8.41 22.17 -1.44
N PHE A 25 8.14 20.87 -1.32
CA PHE A 25 8.99 19.93 -0.62
C PHE A 25 10.42 20.14 -1.12
N THR A 26 11.36 20.31 -0.19
CA THR A 26 12.79 20.35 -0.55
C THR A 26 13.15 19.05 -1.27
N PRO A 27 14.17 19.03 -2.15
CA PRO A 27 14.56 17.82 -2.88
C PRO A 27 14.73 16.61 -1.94
N TYR A 28 15.32 16.82 -0.76
CA TYR A 28 15.51 15.80 0.26
C TYR A 28 14.18 15.28 0.85
N GLN A 29 13.25 16.18 1.19
CA GLN A 29 11.95 15.75 1.72
C GLN A 29 11.11 15.03 0.65
N ARG A 30 11.26 15.37 -0.64
CA ARG A 30 10.60 14.66 -1.75
C ARG A 30 11.08 13.21 -1.86
N TYR A 31 12.38 12.96 -1.70
CA TYR A 31 12.94 11.61 -1.67
C TYR A 31 12.41 10.80 -0.48
N CYS A 32 12.45 11.35 0.74
CA CYS A 32 11.94 10.66 1.92
C CYS A 32 10.44 10.32 1.84
N HIS A 33 9.64 11.19 1.23
CA HIS A 33 8.20 10.94 1.05
C HIS A 33 7.92 9.85 0.01
N PHE A 34 8.68 9.82 -1.08
CA PHE A 34 8.57 8.79 -2.12
C PHE A 34 8.97 7.41 -1.58
N ASP A 35 10.11 7.32 -0.89
CA ASP A 35 10.59 6.07 -0.26
C ASP A 35 9.59 5.55 0.79
N PHE A 36 8.97 6.45 1.55
CA PHE A 36 7.95 6.08 2.54
C PHE A 36 6.69 5.48 1.89
N MET A 37 6.18 6.09 0.81
CA MET A 37 5.00 5.59 0.11
C MET A 37 5.24 4.24 -0.59
N GLU A 38 6.42 4.05 -1.19
CA GLU A 38 6.78 2.74 -1.77
C GLU A 38 6.90 1.65 -0.71
N ASN A 39 7.49 1.99 0.44
CA ASN A 39 7.61 1.05 1.54
C ASN A 39 6.23 0.67 2.13
N GLN A 40 5.28 1.61 2.18
CA GLN A 40 3.89 1.32 2.57
C GLN A 40 3.22 0.30 1.63
N LYS A 41 3.24 0.56 0.32
CA LYS A 41 2.68 -0.37 -0.69
C LYS A 41 3.33 -1.76 -0.59
N LYS A 42 4.65 -1.80 -0.33
CA LYS A 42 5.39 -3.04 -0.14
C LYS A 42 4.90 -3.82 1.08
N TYR A 43 4.71 -3.18 2.23
CA TYR A 43 4.21 -3.85 3.44
C TYR A 43 2.78 -4.35 3.28
N GLU A 44 1.90 -3.56 2.64
CA GLU A 44 0.52 -3.98 2.35
C GLU A 44 0.50 -5.23 1.47
N LYS A 45 1.32 -5.26 0.41
CA LYS A 45 1.46 -6.42 -0.47
C LYS A 45 1.94 -7.66 0.30
N ILE A 46 2.93 -7.50 1.19
CA ILE A 46 3.45 -8.61 2.02
C ILE A 46 2.35 -9.14 2.94
N ALA A 47 1.62 -8.27 3.65
CA ALA A 47 0.56 -8.67 4.57
C ALA A 47 -0.58 -9.44 3.85
N ILE A 48 -0.95 -9.00 2.65
CA ILE A 48 -1.96 -9.66 1.81
C ILE A 48 -1.48 -11.05 1.36
N LEU A 49 -0.21 -11.18 0.98
CA LEU A 49 0.38 -12.47 0.58
C LEU A 49 0.46 -13.45 1.75
N GLU A 50 0.83 -12.99 2.94
CA GLU A 50 0.84 -13.81 4.15
C GLU A 50 -0.57 -14.31 4.50
N SER A 51 -1.56 -13.41 4.42
CA SER A 51 -2.96 -13.78 4.64
C SER A 51 -3.42 -14.84 3.64
N ARG A 52 -3.16 -14.65 2.34
CA ARG A 52 -3.46 -15.65 1.30
C ARG A 52 -2.80 -17.00 1.59
N LYS A 53 -1.52 -17.00 1.94
CA LYS A 53 -0.76 -18.23 2.25
C LYS A 53 -1.37 -19.00 3.41
N ASN A 54 -1.81 -18.30 4.46
CA ASN A 54 -2.45 -18.94 5.60
C ASN A 54 -3.79 -19.56 5.21
N VAL A 55 -4.63 -18.83 4.45
CA VAL A 55 -5.94 -19.33 4.03
C VAL A 55 -5.82 -20.46 3.01
N TYR A 56 -4.84 -20.42 2.10
CA TYR A 56 -4.58 -21.56 1.23
C TYR A 56 -4.28 -22.82 2.03
N LYS A 57 -3.37 -22.74 3.00
CA LYS A 57 -3.02 -23.89 3.85
C LYS A 57 -4.21 -24.47 4.63
N SER A 58 -5.12 -23.62 5.10
CA SER A 58 -6.25 -24.09 5.91
C SER A 58 -7.46 -24.52 5.09
N GLU A 59 -7.75 -23.86 3.97
CA GLU A 59 -9.00 -24.04 3.22
C GLU A 59 -8.81 -24.67 1.83
N ALA A 60 -7.77 -24.30 1.08
CA ALA A 60 -7.59 -24.75 -0.30
C ALA A 60 -6.70 -26.00 -0.43
N ASP A 61 -5.63 -26.07 0.36
CA ASP A 61 -4.67 -27.19 0.34
C ASP A 61 -5.33 -28.53 0.68
N PRO A 62 -6.26 -28.64 1.66
CA PRO A 62 -6.99 -29.90 1.90
C PRO A 62 -7.82 -30.36 0.69
N LEU A 63 -8.52 -29.44 0.02
CA LEU A 63 -9.30 -29.74 -1.18
C LEU A 63 -8.41 -30.19 -2.35
N TYR A 64 -7.23 -29.59 -2.49
CA TYR A 64 -6.25 -30.03 -3.47
C TYR A 64 -5.79 -31.46 -3.18
N MET A 65 -5.53 -31.79 -1.91
CA MET A 65 -5.15 -33.16 -1.54
C MET A 65 -6.28 -34.14 -1.85
N GLU A 66 -7.53 -33.84 -1.51
CA GLU A 66 -8.70 -34.65 -1.87
C GLU A 66 -8.77 -34.89 -3.38
N TRP A 67 -8.62 -33.83 -4.19
CA TRP A 67 -8.58 -33.96 -5.64
C TRP A 67 -7.41 -34.81 -6.15
N GLN A 68 -6.22 -34.74 -5.54
CA GLN A 68 -5.08 -35.59 -5.94
C GLN A 68 -5.36 -37.08 -5.74
N TYR A 69 -6.20 -37.45 -4.76
CA TYR A 69 -6.63 -38.83 -4.52
C TYR A 69 -7.82 -39.23 -5.39
N ASP A 70 -8.89 -38.45 -5.38
CA ASP A 70 -10.16 -38.80 -6.02
C ASP A 70 -10.14 -38.56 -7.55
N GLN A 71 -9.34 -37.57 -8.01
CA GLN A 71 -9.16 -37.19 -9.41
C GLN A 71 -10.46 -36.96 -10.18
N THR A 72 -11.48 -36.45 -9.49
CA THR A 72 -12.77 -36.09 -10.07
C THR A 72 -12.83 -34.62 -10.47
N ASP A 73 -13.65 -34.33 -11.49
CA ASP A 73 -13.86 -32.97 -11.97
C ASP A 73 -14.56 -32.10 -10.90
N GLU A 74 -15.41 -32.70 -10.08
CA GLU A 74 -16.09 -32.01 -8.98
C GLU A 74 -15.10 -31.54 -7.90
N ALA A 75 -14.12 -32.37 -7.54
CA ALA A 75 -13.10 -32.02 -6.55
C ALA A 75 -12.14 -30.95 -7.10
N GLU A 76 -11.78 -31.02 -8.39
CA GLU A 76 -11.02 -29.96 -9.05
C GLU A 76 -11.76 -28.62 -8.99
N GLN A 77 -13.05 -28.63 -9.36
CA GLN A 77 -13.86 -27.42 -9.39
C GLN A 77 -14.02 -26.84 -7.99
N ALA A 78 -14.26 -27.66 -6.97
CA ALA A 78 -14.35 -27.23 -5.58
C ALA A 78 -13.06 -26.53 -5.10
N TRP A 79 -11.88 -27.09 -5.44
CA TRP A 79 -10.60 -26.46 -5.15
C TRP A 79 -10.44 -25.13 -5.89
N ARG A 80 -10.74 -25.09 -7.20
CA ARG A 80 -10.62 -23.87 -8.02
C ARG A 80 -11.55 -22.77 -7.54
N ASP A 81 -12.77 -23.10 -7.17
CA ASP A 81 -13.75 -22.17 -6.62
C ASP A 81 -13.27 -21.59 -5.29
N LYS A 82 -12.72 -22.44 -4.42
CA LYS A 82 -12.12 -21.98 -3.15
C LYS A 82 -10.94 -21.04 -3.38
N VAL A 83 -10.06 -21.37 -4.33
CA VAL A 83 -8.93 -20.50 -4.70
C VAL A 83 -9.43 -19.16 -5.26
N ALA A 84 -10.48 -19.16 -6.07
CA ALA A 84 -11.08 -17.94 -6.60
C ALA A 84 -11.67 -17.07 -5.48
N GLU A 85 -12.38 -17.68 -4.53
CA GLU A 85 -12.92 -17.00 -3.35
C GLU A 85 -11.80 -16.35 -2.50
N ILE A 86 -10.71 -17.07 -2.23
CA ILE A 86 -9.57 -16.56 -1.45
C ILE A 86 -8.91 -15.38 -2.18
N LYS A 87 -8.76 -15.47 -3.52
CA LYS A 87 -8.21 -14.38 -4.32
C LYS A 87 -9.09 -13.12 -4.28
N ALA A 88 -10.42 -13.30 -4.26
CA ALA A 88 -11.38 -12.21 -4.14
C ALA A 88 -11.37 -11.59 -2.73
N ARG A 89 -11.25 -12.41 -1.68
CA ARG A 89 -11.18 -11.95 -0.28
C ARG A 89 -9.91 -11.16 0.03
N TYR A 90 -8.79 -11.50 -0.62
CA TYR A 90 -7.49 -10.85 -0.43
C TYR A 90 -6.97 -10.32 -1.77
N PRO A 91 -7.51 -9.23 -2.34
CA PRO A 91 -7.05 -8.72 -3.64
C PRO A 91 -5.59 -8.25 -3.56
N LEU A 92 -4.79 -8.52 -4.60
CA LEU A 92 -3.43 -7.97 -4.66
C LEU A 92 -3.50 -6.48 -4.99
N PRO A 93 -2.71 -5.63 -4.33
CA PRO A 93 -2.64 -4.22 -4.67
C PRO A 93 -2.10 -4.09 -6.10
N THR A 94 -2.84 -3.38 -6.95
CA THR A 94 -2.39 -2.97 -8.29
C THR A 94 -1.23 -1.98 -8.14
N GLU A 95 -0.15 -2.19 -8.90
CA GLU A 95 1.10 -1.41 -8.82
C GLU A 95 0.88 0.10 -9.08
#